data_AF-A0A2E8DMJ1-F1
#
_entry.id   AF-A0A2E8DMJ1-F1
#
_cell.length_a   1.000
_cell.length_b   1.000
_cell.length_c   1.000
_cell.angle_alpha   90.00
_cell.angle_beta   90.00
_cell.angle_gamma   90.00
#
_symmetry.space_group_name_H-M   'P 1'
#
loop_
_entity.id
_entity.type
_entity.pdbx_description
1 polymer ?
#
loop_
_entity_poly.entity_id
_entity_poly.type
_entity_poly.pdbx_seq_one_letter_code
_entity_poly.pdbx_strand_id
1 'polypeptide(L)'
;MPHLIAQVGQRSADQEPERQLKSILKGWKLIEAVIPSDEDQAIALMSKFNQIEHLRSEFRASDRSNFDLIQQLATEEGKADEKKDVLNKYLGSREKYVQTRDLLYRELLDLLNLDQQIRFMVFDRTFRKELRNTVNTLSKLKEMESSKKEK
;
A
#
# COMPACT_ATOMS: atom_id res chain seq x y z
N MET A 1 2.62 40.93 17.96
CA MET A 1 2.35 39.70 18.76
C MET A 1 1.45 38.79 17.93
N PRO A 2 1.67 37.47 17.96
CA PRO A 2 1.76 36.63 16.77
C PRO A 2 0.70 35.50 16.74
N HIS A 3 0.81 34.66 15.72
CA HIS A 3 0.35 33.26 15.61
C HIS A 3 -0.93 32.97 14.83
N LEU A 4 -0.73 32.62 13.55
CA LEU A 4 -1.52 31.61 12.85
C LEU A 4 -0.62 30.84 11.87
N ILE A 5 0.40 30.18 12.42
CA ILE A 5 1.11 29.08 11.75
C ILE A 5 1.07 27.90 12.71
N ALA A 6 0.01 27.10 12.66
CA ALA A 6 -0.04 25.77 13.26
C ALA A 6 -1.34 25.04 12.91
N GLN A 7 -1.54 24.63 11.66
CA GLN A 7 -2.53 23.56 11.36
C GLN A 7 -2.04 22.52 10.35
N VAL A 8 -0.76 22.54 9.97
CA VAL A 8 -0.20 21.50 9.07
C VAL A 8 0.42 20.32 9.86
N GLY A 9 0.60 20.46 11.19
CA GLY A 9 1.32 19.47 12.01
C GLY A 9 0.46 18.45 12.79
N GLN A 10 -0.85 18.67 12.95
CA GLN A 10 -1.67 17.84 13.86
C GLN A 10 -2.26 16.57 13.25
N ARG A 11 -2.23 16.38 11.92
CA ARG A 11 -2.76 15.15 11.29
C ARG A 11 -1.82 13.94 11.40
N SER A 12 -0.60 14.12 11.92
CA SER A 12 0.46 13.10 11.82
C SER A 12 0.57 12.18 13.04
N ALA A 13 0.33 12.68 14.26
CA ALA A 13 0.52 11.91 15.49
C ALA A 13 -0.67 10.97 15.79
N ASP A 14 -1.91 11.43 15.63
CA ASP A 14 -3.11 10.62 15.93
C ASP A 14 -3.32 9.45 14.94
N GLN A 15 -2.70 9.51 13.76
CA GLN A 15 -2.77 8.43 12.76
C GLN A 15 -1.69 7.35 12.96
N GLU A 16 -0.69 7.60 13.80
CA GLU A 16 0.43 6.69 14.02
C GLU A 16 0.01 5.34 14.64
N PRO A 17 -0.82 5.29 15.70
CA PRO A 17 -1.30 4.01 16.25
C PRO A 17 -2.18 3.24 15.27
N GLU A 18 -3.01 3.93 14.47
CA GLU A 18 -3.84 3.27 13.44
C GLU A 18 -2.99 2.66 12.32
N ARG A 19 -1.93 3.36 11.90
CA ARG A 19 -0.98 2.87 10.90
C ARG A 19 -0.20 1.67 11.41
N GLN A 20 0.26 1.72 12.66
CA GLN A 20 0.93 0.59 13.30
C GLN A 20 0.01 -0.63 13.42
N LEU A 21 -1.22 -0.45 13.92
CA LEU A 21 -2.20 -1.52 14.01
C LEU A 21 -2.50 -2.14 12.65
N LYS A 22 -2.67 -1.31 11.61
CA LYS A 22 -2.87 -1.79 10.25
C LYS A 22 -1.69 -2.62 9.77
N SER A 23 -0.46 -2.18 10.04
CA SER A 23 0.77 -2.92 9.69
C SER A 23 0.81 -4.29 10.36
N ILE A 24 0.52 -4.36 11.67
CA ILE A 24 0.45 -5.60 12.43
C ILE A 24 -0.60 -6.55 11.84
N LEU A 25 -1.81 -6.03 11.55
CA LEU A 25 -2.87 -6.82 10.91
C LEU A 25 -2.46 -7.37 9.55
N LYS A 26 -1.69 -6.61 8.75
CA LYS A 26 -1.19 -7.11 7.46
C LYS A 26 -0.23 -8.28 7.67
N GLY A 27 0.74 -8.12 8.58
CA GLY A 27 1.71 -9.15 8.89
C GLY A 27 1.02 -10.42 9.38
N TRP A 28 0.11 -10.29 10.33
CA TRP A 28 -0.64 -11.43 10.87
C TRP A 28 -1.43 -12.18 9.79
N LYS A 29 -2.16 -11.45 8.93
CA LYS A 29 -2.91 -12.05 7.82
C LYS A 29 -2.02 -12.75 6.79
N LEU A 30 -0.82 -12.23 6.54
CA LEU A 30 0.16 -12.87 5.66
C LEU A 30 0.63 -14.20 6.25
N ILE A 31 0.97 -14.22 7.54
CA ILE A 31 1.42 -15.44 8.23
C ILE A 31 0.31 -16.49 8.27
N GLU A 32 -0.92 -16.10 8.59
CA GLU A 32 -2.08 -17.01 8.56
C GLU A 32 -2.30 -17.62 7.16
N ALA A 33 -2.13 -16.83 6.10
CA ALA A 33 -2.41 -17.28 4.75
C ALA A 33 -1.30 -18.19 4.19
N VAL A 34 -0.04 -17.82 4.39
CA VAL A 34 1.09 -18.54 3.78
C VAL A 34 1.47 -19.76 4.62
N ILE A 35 1.38 -19.64 5.94
CA ILE A 35 1.80 -20.64 6.93
C ILE A 35 3.29 -20.97 6.75
N PRO A 36 4.20 -20.09 7.20
CA PRO A 36 5.63 -20.34 7.15
C PRO A 36 6.00 -21.58 7.98
N SER A 37 7.08 -22.25 7.58
CA SER A 37 7.58 -23.47 8.20
C SER A 37 8.32 -23.21 9.51
N ASP A 38 8.94 -22.04 9.64
CA ASP A 38 9.68 -21.60 10.82
C ASP A 38 9.66 -20.06 10.95
N GLU A 39 10.27 -19.57 12.03
CA GLU A 39 10.35 -18.15 12.34
C GLU A 39 11.22 -17.38 11.34
N ASP A 40 12.32 -17.97 10.87
CA ASP A 40 13.24 -17.34 9.93
C ASP A 40 12.55 -17.09 8.58
N GLN A 41 11.80 -18.08 8.08
CA GLN A 41 10.98 -17.95 6.88
C GLN A 41 9.88 -16.89 7.07
N ALA A 42 9.25 -16.84 8.26
CA ALA A 42 8.25 -15.82 8.57
C ALA A 42 8.83 -14.39 8.54
N ILE A 43 10.01 -14.18 9.15
CA ILE A 43 10.71 -12.90 9.17
C ILE A 43 11.09 -12.46 7.75
N ALA A 44 11.70 -13.37 6.97
CA ALA A 44 12.09 -13.08 5.59
C ALA A 44 10.88 -12.76 4.70
N LEU A 45 9.80 -13.54 4.83
CA LEU A 45 8.54 -13.32 4.12
C LEU A 45 7.95 -11.95 4.43
N MET A 46 7.83 -11.58 5.72
CA MET A 46 7.32 -10.27 6.13
C MET A 46 8.19 -9.13 5.58
N SER A 47 9.52 -9.28 5.62
CA SER A 47 10.45 -8.29 5.09
C SER A 47 10.24 -8.04 3.59
N LYS A 48 10.21 -9.10 2.77
CA LYS A 48 9.98 -9.00 1.32
C LYS A 48 8.58 -8.46 1.01
N PHE A 49 7.56 -8.90 1.73
CA PHE A 49 6.20 -8.39 1.57
C PHE A 49 6.11 -6.88 1.87
N ASN A 50 6.80 -6.41 2.91
CA ASN A 50 6.85 -4.98 3.25
C ASN A 50 7.56 -4.16 2.16
N GLN A 51 8.62 -4.68 1.54
CA GLN A 51 9.28 -4.03 0.40
C GLN A 51 8.32 -3.88 -0.79
N ILE A 52 7.54 -4.92 -1.09
CA ILE A 52 6.51 -4.90 -2.13
C ILE A 52 5.43 -3.85 -1.81
N GLU A 53 4.92 -3.82 -0.58
CA GLU A 53 3.90 -2.85 -0.16
C GLU A 53 4.43 -1.41 -0.15
N HIS A 54 5.70 -1.19 0.21
CA HIS A 54 6.36 0.10 0.13
C HIS A 54 6.46 0.58 -1.33
N LEU A 55 7.00 -0.26 -2.22
CA LEU A 55 7.09 0.03 -3.65
C LEU A 55 5.72 0.37 -4.25
N ARG A 56 4.67 -0.38 -3.87
CA ARG A 56 3.28 -0.12 -4.26
C ARG A 56 2.76 1.23 -3.75
N SER A 57 3.15 1.63 -2.55
CA SER A 57 2.74 2.90 -1.95
C SER A 57 3.42 4.08 -2.67
N GLU A 58 4.73 4.00 -2.87
CA GLU A 58 5.50 5.02 -3.61
C GLU A 58 5.00 5.18 -5.04
N PHE A 59 4.81 4.06 -5.74
CA PHE A 59 4.31 4.09 -7.11
C PHE A 59 2.92 4.74 -7.18
N ARG A 60 1.99 4.41 -6.27
CA ARG A 60 0.67 5.06 -6.26
C ARG A 60 0.73 6.56 -6.02
N ALA A 61 1.60 7.01 -5.13
CA ALA A 61 1.77 8.43 -4.86
C ALA A 61 2.28 9.17 -6.10
N SER A 62 3.29 8.61 -6.77
CA SER A 62 3.83 9.17 -8.01
C SER A 62 2.86 9.06 -9.19
N ASP A 63 2.21 7.92 -9.39
CA ASP A 63 1.27 7.66 -10.48
C ASP A 63 0.08 8.62 -10.43
N ARG A 64 -0.46 8.90 -9.23
CA ARG A 64 -1.52 9.90 -9.06
C ARG A 64 -1.06 11.29 -9.47
N SER A 65 0.07 11.75 -8.96
CA SER A 65 0.60 13.08 -9.29
C SER A 65 0.90 13.23 -10.78
N ASN A 66 1.46 12.20 -11.40
CA ASN A 66 1.78 12.20 -12.83
C ASN A 66 0.51 12.15 -13.69
N PHE A 67 -0.51 11.40 -13.26
CA PHE A 67 -1.78 11.33 -13.96
C PHE A 67 -2.53 12.67 -13.92
N ASP A 68 -2.54 13.34 -12.76
CA ASP A 68 -3.13 14.68 -12.63
C ASP A 68 -2.45 15.67 -13.59
N LEU A 69 -1.12 15.60 -13.76
CA LEU A 69 -0.37 16.41 -14.72
C LEU A 69 -0.71 16.07 -16.18
N ILE A 70 -0.85 14.78 -16.51
CA ILE A 70 -1.29 14.34 -17.84
C ILE A 70 -2.70 14.86 -18.14
N GLN A 71 -3.61 14.83 -17.17
CA GLN A 71 -4.96 15.37 -17.34
C GLN A 71 -4.95 16.87 -17.62
N GLN A 72 -4.11 17.63 -16.92
CA GLN A 72 -3.95 19.08 -17.17
C GLN A 72 -3.47 19.33 -18.60
N LEU A 73 -2.37 18.67 -19.00
CA LEU A 73 -1.78 18.81 -20.33
C LEU A 73 -2.71 18.33 -21.46
N ALA A 74 -3.62 17.40 -21.18
CA ALA A 74 -4.61 16.95 -22.16
C ALA A 74 -5.60 18.06 -22.58
N THR A 75 -5.81 19.06 -21.71
CA THR A 75 -6.73 20.18 -21.96
C THR A 75 -6.04 21.43 -22.54
N GLU A 76 -4.71 21.49 -22.50
CA GLU A 76 -3.94 22.61 -23.04
C GLU A 76 -3.75 22.47 -24.56
N GLU A 77 -3.87 23.54 -25.34
CA GLU A 77 -3.48 23.56 -26.75
C GLU A 77 -1.97 23.87 -26.90
N GLY A 78 -1.30 23.23 -27.87
CA GLY A 78 0.15 23.38 -28.08
C GLY A 78 1.03 22.52 -27.15
N LYS A 79 2.29 22.92 -26.97
CA LYS A 79 3.29 22.28 -26.07
C LYS A 79 3.60 20.80 -26.37
N ALA A 80 3.68 20.42 -27.64
CA ALA A 80 3.89 19.03 -28.06
C ALA A 80 5.11 18.37 -27.40
N ASP A 81 6.23 19.09 -27.28
CA ASP A 81 7.46 18.55 -26.67
C ASP A 81 7.32 18.32 -25.17
N GLU A 82 6.72 19.27 -24.43
CA GLU A 82 6.45 19.12 -22.99
C GLU A 82 5.50 17.93 -22.72
N LYS A 83 4.45 17.79 -23.54
CA LYS A 83 3.51 16.66 -23.47
C LYS A 83 4.21 15.33 -23.71
N LYS A 84 5.09 15.28 -24.71
CA LYS A 84 5.88 14.09 -25.03
C LYS A 84 6.81 13.72 -23.87
N ASP A 85 7.48 14.69 -23.27
CA ASP A 85 8.39 14.46 -22.15
C ASP A 85 7.66 13.96 -20.91
N VAL A 86 6.52 14.56 -20.55
CA VAL A 86 5.70 14.11 -19.42
C VAL A 86 5.15 12.70 -19.65
N LEU A 87 4.66 12.41 -20.86
CA LEU A 87 4.17 11.08 -21.21
C LEU A 87 5.30 10.03 -21.13
N ASN A 88 6.48 10.33 -21.67
CA ASN A 88 7.62 9.42 -21.61
C ASN A 88 8.06 9.14 -20.16
N LYS A 89 8.11 10.17 -19.30
CA LYS A 89 8.41 10.01 -17.87
C LYS A 89 7.38 9.14 -17.17
N TYR A 90 6.10 9.34 -17.47
CA TYR A 90 5.01 8.54 -16.91
C TYR A 90 5.13 7.06 -17.29
N LEU A 91 5.30 6.78 -18.59
CA LEU A 91 5.45 5.43 -19.10
C LEU A 91 6.71 4.74 -18.54
N GLY A 92 7.84 5.44 -18.51
CA GLY A 92 9.10 4.92 -17.94
C GLY A 92 9.00 4.61 -16.44
N SER A 93 8.31 5.46 -15.67
CA SER A 93 8.05 5.19 -14.24
C SER A 93 7.23 3.91 -14.04
N ARG A 94 6.18 3.72 -14.86
CA ARG A 94 5.33 2.52 -14.81
C ARG A 94 6.09 1.26 -15.20
N GLU A 95 6.92 1.32 -16.23
CA GLU A 95 7.77 0.20 -16.64
C GLU A 95 8.75 -0.19 -15.52
N LYS A 96 9.46 0.80 -14.96
CA LYS A 96 10.39 0.57 -13.84
C LYS A 96 9.68 -0.06 -12.64
N TYR A 97 8.49 0.43 -12.29
CA TYR A 97 7.70 -0.16 -11.21
C TYR A 97 7.37 -1.63 -11.47
N VAL A 98 6.94 -1.98 -12.68
CA VAL A 98 6.62 -3.38 -13.05
C VAL A 98 7.86 -4.26 -12.93
N GLN A 99 9.01 -3.81 -13.46
CA GLN A 99 10.26 -4.56 -13.39
C GLN A 99 10.71 -4.80 -11.94
N THR A 100 10.74 -3.76 -11.10
CA THR A 100 11.12 -3.89 -9.70
C THR A 100 10.14 -4.76 -8.93
N ARG A 101 8.84 -4.60 -9.17
CA ARG A 101 7.80 -5.41 -8.56
C ARG A 101 8.02 -6.89 -8.90
N ASP A 102 8.20 -7.22 -10.16
CA ASP A 102 8.31 -8.61 -10.60
C ASP A 102 9.57 -9.28 -10.03
N LEU A 103 10.68 -8.53 -9.89
CA LEU A 103 11.87 -8.99 -9.19
C LEU A 103 11.56 -9.32 -7.72
N LEU A 104 10.96 -8.38 -6.97
CA LEU A 104 10.62 -8.59 -5.56
C LEU A 104 9.66 -9.76 -5.36
N TYR A 105 8.73 -10.00 -6.29
CA TYR A 105 7.85 -11.17 -6.24
C TYR A 105 8.63 -12.46 -6.42
N ARG A 106 9.55 -12.55 -7.38
CA ARG A 106 10.39 -13.74 -7.55
C ARG A 106 11.18 -14.02 -6.28
N GLU A 107 11.86 -13.00 -5.76
CA GLU A 107 12.63 -13.11 -4.52
C GLU A 107 11.78 -13.55 -3.32
N LEU A 108 10.52 -13.11 -3.24
CA LEU A 108 9.59 -13.56 -2.20
C LEU A 108 9.18 -15.02 -2.42
N LEU A 109 8.81 -15.39 -3.65
CA LEU A 109 8.36 -16.74 -3.98
C LEU A 109 9.47 -17.77 -3.81
N ASP A 110 10.74 -17.40 -4.04
CA ASP A 110 11.91 -18.25 -3.82
C ASP A 110 12.10 -18.64 -2.34
N LEU A 111 11.52 -17.88 -1.40
CA LEU A 111 11.50 -18.23 0.02
C LEU A 111 10.51 -19.36 0.34
N LEU A 112 9.56 -19.63 -0.55
CA LEU A 112 8.37 -20.42 -0.29
C LEU A 112 8.40 -21.73 -1.08
N ASN A 113 7.87 -22.80 -0.48
CA ASN A 113 7.55 -24.01 -1.25
C ASN A 113 6.34 -23.76 -2.16
N LEU A 114 6.10 -24.67 -3.12
CA LEU A 114 5.07 -24.49 -4.14
C LEU A 114 3.66 -24.23 -3.55
N ASP A 115 3.28 -24.95 -2.50
CA ASP A 115 1.97 -24.76 -1.87
C ASP A 115 1.86 -23.39 -1.21
N GLN A 116 2.92 -22.96 -0.52
CA GLN A 116 3.02 -21.63 0.08
C GLN A 116 2.97 -20.53 -0.98
N GLN A 117 3.63 -20.73 -2.13
CA GLN A 117 3.58 -19.80 -3.27
C GLN A 117 2.15 -19.62 -3.79
N ILE A 118 1.42 -20.73 -3.99
CA ILE A 118 0.02 -20.68 -4.46
C ILE A 118 -0.85 -19.92 -3.45
N ARG A 119 -0.72 -20.24 -2.15
CA ARG A 119 -1.44 -19.53 -1.09
C ARG A 119 -1.12 -18.05 -1.05
N PHE A 120 0.16 -17.70 -1.20
CA PHE A 120 0.60 -16.30 -1.28
C PHE A 120 -0.04 -15.57 -2.47
N MET A 121 -0.11 -16.19 -3.64
CA MET A 121 -0.72 -15.58 -4.83
C MET A 121 -2.22 -15.30 -4.65
N VAL A 122 -2.94 -16.23 -4.01
CA VAL A 122 -4.34 -16.01 -3.64
C VAL A 122 -4.45 -14.85 -2.65
N PHE A 123 -3.65 -14.90 -1.57
CA PHE A 123 -3.59 -13.86 -0.55
C PHE A 123 -3.33 -12.48 -1.16
N ASP A 124 -2.28 -12.30 -1.96
CA ASP A 124 -1.92 -11.00 -2.50
C ASP A 124 -3.02 -10.40 -3.39
N ARG A 125 -3.79 -11.26 -4.07
CA ARG A 125 -4.91 -10.85 -4.91
C ARG A 125 -6.12 -10.41 -4.08
N THR A 126 -6.43 -11.08 -2.97
CA THR A 126 -7.67 -10.85 -2.19
C THR A 126 -7.46 -9.95 -0.98
N PHE A 127 -6.25 -9.91 -0.44
CA PHE A 127 -5.91 -9.32 0.85
C PHE A 127 -6.34 -7.85 1.00
N ARG A 128 -6.19 -7.01 -0.02
CA ARG A 128 -6.60 -5.60 0.10
C ARG A 128 -8.10 -5.41 0.27
N LYS A 129 -8.89 -6.25 -0.41
CA LYS A 129 -10.35 -6.23 -0.28
C LYS A 129 -10.73 -6.74 1.11
N GLU A 130 -10.12 -7.84 1.54
CA GLU A 130 -10.34 -8.43 2.86
C GLU A 130 -9.96 -7.46 3.99
N LEU A 131 -8.77 -6.86 3.93
CA LEU A 131 -8.30 -5.88 4.91
C LEU A 131 -9.27 -4.69 5.02
N ARG A 132 -9.78 -4.19 3.89
CA ARG A 132 -10.80 -3.12 3.89
C ARG A 132 -12.07 -3.58 4.60
N ASN A 133 -12.54 -4.79 4.32
CA ASN A 133 -13.73 -5.35 4.96
C ASN A 133 -13.51 -5.52 6.47
N THR A 134 -12.36 -6.05 6.89
CA THR A 134 -12.00 -6.22 8.30
C THR A 134 -11.98 -4.88 9.02
N VAL A 135 -11.30 -3.86 8.47
CA VAL A 135 -11.27 -2.52 9.07
C VAL A 135 -12.67 -1.93 9.19
N ASN A 136 -13.49 -2.02 8.14
CA ASN A 136 -14.86 -1.52 8.17
C ASN A 136 -15.73 -2.21 9.24
N THR A 137 -15.57 -3.53 9.41
CA THR A 137 -16.27 -4.29 10.46
C THR A 137 -15.84 -3.84 11.85
N LEU A 138 -14.53 -3.66 12.08
CA LEU A 138 -13.99 -3.19 13.36
C LEU A 138 -14.49 -1.78 13.70
N SER A 139 -14.55 -0.87 12.72
CA SER A 139 -15.13 0.47 12.90
C SER A 139 -16.59 0.42 13.34
N LYS A 140 -17.41 -0.40 12.67
CA LYS A 140 -18.84 -0.58 13.03
C LYS A 140 -19.01 -1.16 14.44
N LEU A 141 -18.20 -2.13 14.83
CA LEU A 141 -18.24 -2.70 16.18
C LEU A 141 -17.91 -1.64 17.24
N LYS A 142 -16.88 -0.82 17.00
CA LYS A 142 -16.52 0.30 17.88
C LYS A 142 -17.68 1.29 18.05
N GLU A 143 -18.34 1.67 16.95
CA GLU A 143 -19.52 2.54 16.99
C GLU A 143 -20.66 1.93 17.81
N MET A 144 -20.95 0.64 17.63
CA MET A 144 -21.99 -0.07 18.39
C MET A 144 -21.67 -0.16 19.90
N GLU A 145 -20.40 -0.35 20.27
CA GLU A 145 -19.98 -0.36 21.67
C GLU A 145 -20.06 1.03 22.32
N SER A 146 -19.68 2.08 21.59
CA SER A 146 -19.85 3.47 22.06
C SER A 146 -21.32 3.81 22.29
N SER A 147 -22.21 3.46 21.36
CA SER A 147 -23.66 3.69 21.52
C SER A 147 -24.34 2.84 22.61
N LYS A 148 -23.71 1.74 23.04
CA LYS A 148 -24.17 0.93 24.19
C LYS A 148 -23.72 1.48 25.55
N LYS A 149 -22.65 2.27 25.60
CA LYS A 149 -22.14 2.91 26.84
C LYS A 149 -22.80 4.26 27.14
N GLU A 150 -23.44 4.87 26.15
CA GLU A 150 -24.17 6.14 26.29
C GLU A 150 -25.67 5.97 26.63
N LYS A 151 -26.12 4.74 26.90
CA LYS A 151 -27.46 4.40 27.42
C LYS A 151 -27.36 3.75 28.79
#